data_AF-A0A643ASQ7-F1
#
_entry.id   AF-A0A643ASQ7-F1
#
_cell.length_a   1.000
_cell.length_b   1.000
_cell.length_c   1.000
_cell.angle_alpha   90.00
_cell.angle_beta   90.00
_cell.angle_gamma   90.00
#
_symmetry.space_group_name_H-M   'P 1'
#
loop_
_entity.id
_entity.type
_entity.pdbx_description
1 polymer ?
#
loop_
_entity_poly.entity_id
_entity_poly.type
_entity_poly.pdbx_seq_one_letter_code
_entity_poly.pdbx_strand_id
1 'polypeptide(L)'
;MMCPYSKTADGFETHLGVNHLGHFLLTHLLLGQLKESAPARVVNLSSVVHLAGKIRFHDLQGEKSYNRGFAYCHSKLANVLFTRELAKRLQGKSRERARVKTAKAGASVQIRGSQKLLKSGCQ
;
A
#
# COMPACT_ATOMS: atom_id res chain seq x y z
N MET A 1 -9.23 5.62 13.48
CA MET A 1 -9.55 6.92 14.12
C MET A 1 -10.38 7.72 13.14
N MET A 2 -11.51 8.29 13.56
CA MET A 2 -12.34 9.15 12.71
C MET A 2 -12.14 10.60 13.17
N CYS A 3 -11.01 11.19 12.80
CA CYS A 3 -10.67 12.55 13.21
C CYS A 3 -11.51 13.57 12.41
N PRO A 4 -11.84 14.73 12.99
CA PRO A 4 -12.41 15.84 12.22
C PRO A 4 -11.46 16.28 11.10
N TYR A 5 -12.00 17.01 10.13
CA TYR A 5 -11.18 17.54 9.04
C TYR A 5 -10.03 18.36 9.63
N SER A 6 -8.82 18.02 9.21
CA SER A 6 -7.60 18.68 9.61
C SER A 6 -6.56 18.47 8.52
N LYS A 7 -5.53 19.32 8.54
CA LYS A 7 -4.40 19.23 7.62
C LYS A 7 -3.13 18.89 8.40
N THR A 8 -2.23 18.14 7.78
CA THR A 8 -0.86 17.93 8.25
C THR A 8 -0.06 19.23 8.16
N ALA A 9 1.15 19.25 8.72
CA ALA A 9 2.06 20.40 8.61
C ALA A 9 2.33 20.78 7.13
N ASP A 10 2.37 19.80 6.23
CA ASP A 10 2.56 19.99 4.79
C ASP A 10 1.28 20.33 4.02
N GLY A 11 0.15 20.52 4.72
CA GLY A 11 -1.11 20.93 4.11
C GLY A 11 -1.97 19.80 3.52
N PHE A 12 -1.65 18.53 3.76
CA PHE A 12 -2.47 17.40 3.30
C PHE A 12 -3.57 17.05 4.29
N GLU A 13 -4.73 16.60 3.82
CA GLU A 13 -5.78 16.03 4.66
C GLU A 13 -5.20 14.92 5.53
N THR A 14 -5.50 14.95 6.83
CA THR A 14 -4.82 14.12 7.83
C THR A 14 -4.88 12.62 7.56
N HIS A 15 -6.03 12.05 7.15
CA HIS A 15 -6.10 10.61 6.87
C HIS A 15 -5.26 10.22 5.66
N LEU A 16 -5.31 11.01 4.58
CA LEU A 16 -4.51 10.79 3.37
C LEU A 16 -3.02 10.99 3.64
N GLY A 17 -2.66 12.10 4.29
CA GLY A 17 -1.30 12.47 4.65
C GLY A 17 -0.63 11.41 5.51
N VAL A 18 -1.24 11.07 6.64
CA VAL A 18 -0.68 10.15 7.63
C VAL A 18 -0.74 8.69 7.14
N ASN A 19 -1.87 8.23 6.63
CA ASN A 19 -2.03 6.80 6.32
C ASN A 19 -1.45 6.40 4.95
N HIS A 20 -1.26 7.35 4.04
CA HIS A 20 -0.86 7.05 2.67
C HIS A 20 0.38 7.83 2.22
N LEU A 21 0.35 9.16 2.19
CA LEU A 21 1.41 9.97 1.57
C LEU A 21 2.75 9.84 2.30
N GLY A 22 2.75 9.86 3.64
CA GLY A 22 3.97 9.63 4.42
C GLY A 22 4.59 8.25 4.14
N HIS A 23 3.75 7.21 4.07
CA HIS A 23 4.19 5.84 3.78
C HIS A 23 4.67 5.68 2.34
N PHE A 24 4.00 6.34 1.39
CA PHE A 24 4.39 6.39 -0.02
C PHE A 24 5.80 6.97 -0.18
N LEU A 25 6.04 8.14 0.45
CA LEU A 25 7.33 8.81 0.39
C LEU A 25 8.42 7.98 1.07
N LEU A 26 8.17 7.49 2.29
CA LEU A 26 9.12 6.64 3.02
C LEU A 26 9.53 5.42 2.19
N THR A 27 8.56 4.75 1.56
CA THR A 27 8.83 3.58 0.72
C THR A 27 9.69 3.94 -0.49
N HIS A 28 9.48 5.11 -1.11
CA HIS A 28 10.30 5.55 -2.24
C HIS A 28 11.73 5.90 -1.84
N LEU A 29 11.91 6.56 -0.69
CA LEU A 29 13.25 6.89 -0.17
C LEU A 29 14.04 5.62 0.17
N LEU A 30 13.40 4.63 0.78
CA LEU A 30 14.03 3.36 1.13
C LEU A 30 14.15 2.39 -0.05
N LEU A 31 13.56 2.70 -1.20
CA LEU A 31 13.45 1.76 -2.30
C LEU A 31 14.80 1.30 -2.84
N GLY A 32 15.81 2.18 -2.85
CA GLY A 32 17.18 1.83 -3.24
C GLY A 32 17.81 0.82 -2.27
N GLN A 33 17.79 1.14 -0.98
CA GLN A 33 18.33 0.28 0.09
C GLN A 33 17.61 -1.08 0.17
N LEU A 34 16.29 -1.10 -0.02
CA LEU A 34 15.48 -2.33 -0.07
C LEU A 34 15.86 -3.24 -1.24
N LYS A 35 16.38 -2.69 -2.34
CA LYS A 35 16.85 -3.47 -3.48
C LYS A 35 18.22 -4.08 -3.24
N GLU A 36 19.11 -3.33 -2.59
CA GLU A 36 20.44 -3.80 -2.21
C GLU A 36 20.37 -4.88 -1.13
N SER A 37 19.45 -4.72 -0.18
CA SER A 37 19.25 -5.65 0.95
C SER A 37 18.37 -6.86 0.63
N ALA A 38 18.39 -7.33 -0.63
CA ALA A 38 17.58 -8.46 -1.06
C ALA A 38 17.93 -9.76 -0.29
N PRO A 39 16.94 -10.52 0.24
CA PRO A 39 15.50 -10.41 0.01
C PRO A 39 14.80 -9.43 0.97
N ALA A 40 14.11 -8.41 0.42
CA ALA A 40 13.34 -7.44 1.18
C ALA A 40 11.82 -7.58 0.95
N ARG A 41 11.01 -7.06 1.88
CA ARG A 41 9.55 -7.05 1.74
C ARG A 41 8.97 -5.73 2.23
N VAL A 42 8.05 -5.16 1.44
CA VAL A 42 7.22 -4.03 1.84
C VAL A 42 5.81 -4.56 2.13
N VAL A 43 5.30 -4.30 3.34
CA VAL A 43 3.96 -4.68 3.75
C VAL A 43 3.16 -3.45 4.12
N ASN A 44 2.14 -3.12 3.33
CA ASN A 44 1.28 -1.98 3.60
C ASN A 44 -0.01 -2.42 4.31
N LEU A 45 -0.35 -1.79 5.45
CA LEU A 45 -1.55 -2.14 6.20
C LEU A 45 -2.78 -1.40 5.67
N SER A 46 -3.80 -2.18 5.31
CA SER A 46 -5.14 -1.71 4.91
C SER A 46 -6.23 -2.31 5.82
N SER A 47 -7.49 -1.97 5.55
CA SER A 47 -8.68 -2.41 6.31
C SER A 47 -9.83 -2.73 5.36
N VAL A 48 -10.79 -3.56 5.77
CA VAL A 48 -12.00 -3.95 4.98
C VAL A 48 -12.70 -2.74 4.36
N VAL A 49 -12.68 -1.62 5.07
CA VAL A 49 -13.33 -0.37 4.68
C VAL A 49 -12.83 0.21 3.35
N HIS A 50 -11.69 -0.23 2.84
CA HIS A 50 -11.20 0.19 1.51
C HIS A 50 -12.18 -0.16 0.38
N LEU A 51 -13.04 -1.16 0.56
CA LEU A 51 -14.08 -1.53 -0.40
C LEU A 51 -15.13 -0.42 -0.59
N ALA A 52 -15.35 0.42 0.42
CA ALA A 52 -16.22 1.59 0.36
C ALA A 52 -15.46 2.88 -0.03
N GLY A 53 -14.16 2.80 -0.27
CA GLY A 53 -13.35 3.94 -0.70
C GLY A 53 -13.52 4.24 -2.20
N LYS A 54 -13.36 5.50 -2.59
CA LYS A 54 -13.30 5.91 -4.00
C LYS A 54 -12.24 6.98 -4.18
N ILE A 55 -11.24 6.77 -5.01
CA ILE A 55 -10.22 7.81 -5.23
C ILE A 55 -10.83 8.94 -6.06
N ARG A 56 -11.00 10.11 -5.43
CA ARG A 56 -11.46 11.34 -6.09
C ARG A 56 -10.25 12.15 -6.54
N PHE A 57 -9.75 11.86 -7.74
CA PHE A 57 -8.55 12.56 -8.25
C PHE A 57 -8.72 14.08 -8.37
N HIS A 58 -9.93 14.57 -8.57
CA HIS A 58 -10.24 16.00 -8.66
C HIS A 58 -10.39 16.71 -7.30
N ASP A 59 -10.47 15.95 -6.20
CA ASP A 59 -10.60 16.47 -4.83
C ASP A 59 -10.08 15.43 -3.84
N LEU A 60 -8.77 15.17 -3.92
CA LEU A 60 -8.09 14.17 -3.08
C LEU A 60 -8.10 14.57 -1.61
N GLN A 61 -8.04 15.87 -1.34
CA GLN A 61 -8.02 16.45 0.01
C GLN A 61 -9.42 16.53 0.63
N GLY A 62 -10.49 16.34 -0.16
CA GLY A 62 -11.86 16.49 0.32
C GLY A 62 -12.23 17.93 0.68
N GLU A 63 -11.63 18.91 0.01
CA GLU A 63 -11.85 20.35 0.28
C GLU A 63 -13.25 20.81 -0.11
N LYS A 64 -13.87 20.16 -1.11
CA LYS A 64 -15.24 20.50 -1.55
C LYS A 64 -16.30 19.75 -0.76
N SER A 65 -16.03 18.48 -0.43
CA SER A 65 -16.95 17.63 0.32
C SER A 65 -16.17 16.64 1.19
N TYR A 66 -16.14 16.92 2.48
CA TYR A 66 -15.44 16.08 3.46
C TYR A 66 -16.42 15.22 4.25
N ASN A 67 -16.13 13.92 4.29
CA ASN A 67 -16.76 12.98 5.20
C ASN A 67 -15.67 12.14 5.86
N ARG A 68 -15.62 12.17 7.20
CA ARG A 68 -14.57 11.53 8.01
C ARG A 68 -14.46 10.03 7.75
N GLY A 69 -15.61 9.34 7.68
CA GLY A 69 -15.65 7.90 7.44
C GLY A 69 -15.11 7.57 6.06
N PHE A 70 -15.58 8.29 5.03
CA PHE A 70 -15.10 8.11 3.68
C PHE A 70 -13.61 8.48 3.54
N ALA A 71 -13.13 9.58 4.13
CA ALA A 71 -11.72 9.97 4.07
C ALA A 71 -10.79 8.83 4.52
N TYR A 72 -11.12 8.16 5.63
CA TYR A 72 -10.40 6.97 6.08
C TYR A 72 -10.52 5.78 5.11
N CYS A 73 -11.71 5.52 4.56
CA CYS A 73 -11.89 4.49 3.53
C CYS A 73 -11.02 4.77 2.30
N HIS A 74 -10.93 6.04 1.87
CA HIS A 74 -10.17 6.46 0.71
C HIS A 74 -8.67 6.29 0.96
N SER A 75 -8.17 6.63 2.16
CA SER A 75 -6.76 6.42 2.51
C SER A 75 -6.39 4.92 2.53
N LYS A 76 -7.30 4.05 2.99
CA LYS A 76 -7.07 2.59 3.00
C LYS A 76 -7.16 1.98 1.61
N LEU A 77 -7.96 2.53 0.70
CA LEU A 77 -7.95 2.17 -0.72
C LEU A 77 -6.65 2.61 -1.39
N ALA A 78 -6.16 3.81 -1.11
CA ALA A 78 -4.90 4.30 -1.66
C ALA A 78 -3.73 3.35 -1.32
N ASN A 79 -3.69 2.80 -0.11
CA ASN A 79 -2.70 1.79 0.28
C ASN A 79 -2.75 0.49 -0.54
N VAL A 80 -3.96 0.04 -0.91
CA VAL A 80 -4.14 -1.15 -1.77
C VAL A 80 -3.65 -0.86 -3.19
N LEU A 81 -4.06 0.27 -3.76
CA LEU A 81 -3.67 0.68 -5.11
C LEU A 81 -2.16 0.88 -5.22
N PHE A 82 -1.56 1.54 -4.22
CA PHE A 82 -0.11 1.72 -4.15
C PHE A 82 0.64 0.39 -4.11
N THR A 83 0.19 -0.56 -3.31
CA THR A 83 0.82 -1.88 -3.25
C THR A 83 0.75 -2.59 -4.61
N ARG A 84 -0.41 -2.54 -5.28
CA ARG A 84 -0.59 -3.15 -6.62
C ARG A 84 0.34 -2.51 -7.65
N GLU A 85 0.40 -1.19 -7.67
CA GLU A 85 1.23 -0.44 -8.61
C GLU A 85 2.73 -0.64 -8.32
N LEU A 86 3.14 -0.60 -7.05
CA LEU A 86 4.53 -0.86 -6.66
C LEU A 86 4.95 -2.29 -7.04
N ALA A 87 4.09 -3.29 -6.82
CA ALA A 87 4.34 -4.66 -7.25
C ALA A 87 4.51 -4.76 -8.78
N LYS A 88 3.66 -4.08 -9.56
CA LYS A 88 3.76 -4.04 -11.04
C LYS A 88 5.09 -3.42 -11.49
N ARG A 89 5.50 -2.30 -10.88
CA ARG A 89 6.76 -1.60 -11.21
C ARG A 89 8.01 -2.40 -10.86
N LEU A 90 7.97 -3.18 -9.76
CA LEU A 90 9.09 -4.02 -9.35
C LEU A 90 9.17 -5.33 -10.14
N GLN A 91 8.04 -5.87 -10.63
CA GLN A 91 8.03 -7.07 -11.49
C GLN A 91 8.69 -6.84 -12.85
N GLY A 92 8.64 -5.62 -13.39
CA GLY A 92 9.32 -5.26 -14.65
C GLY A 92 10.86 -5.25 -14.57
N LYS A 93 11.43 -5.39 -13.37
CA LYS A 93 12.88 -5.44 -13.14
C LYS A 93 13.25 -6.88 -12.81
N SER A 94 13.59 -7.65 -13.84
CA SER A 94 13.80 -9.11 -13.87
C SER A 94 14.85 -9.71 -12.91
N ARG A 95 15.36 -8.95 -11.92
CA ARG A 95 16.29 -9.41 -10.88
C ARG A 95 15.95 -8.94 -9.46
N GLU A 96 14.89 -8.17 -9.24
CA GLU A 96 14.58 -7.60 -7.92
C GLU A 96 13.78 -8.57 -7.04
N ARG A 97 14.39 -9.07 -5.96
CA ARG A 97 13.76 -9.98 -4.98
C ARG A 97 12.88 -9.26 -3.94
N ALA A 98 12.60 -7.96 -4.12
CA ALA A 98 11.74 -7.21 -3.22
C ALA A 98 10.26 -7.58 -3.46
N ARG A 99 9.59 -8.14 -2.44
CA ARG A 99 8.15 -8.51 -2.53
C ARG A 99 7.29 -7.43 -1.88
N VAL A 100 6.19 -7.06 -2.53
CA VAL A 100 5.24 -6.09 -2.00
C VAL A 100 3.91 -6.78 -1.73
N LYS A 101 3.33 -6.57 -0.54
CA LYS A 101 2.02 -7.13 -0.18
C LYS A 101 1.20 -6.13 0.63
N THR A 102 -0.12 -6.19 0.47
CA THR A 102 -1.04 -5.52 1.39
C THR A 102 -1.49 -6.52 2.44
N ALA A 103 -1.43 -6.14 3.71
CA ALA A 103 -2.02 -6.91 4.81
C ALA A 103 -3.27 -6.18 5.32
N LYS A 104 -4.33 -6.94 5.60
CA LYS A 104 -5.59 -6.43 6.13
C LYS A 104 -5.58 -6.64 7.64
N ALA A 105 -5.99 -5.64 8.43
CA ALA A 105 -6.22 -5.87 9.86
C ALA A 105 -7.22 -7.04 10.03
N GLY A 106 -6.75 -8.14 10.65
CA GLY A 106 -7.50 -9.39 10.85
C GLY A 106 -7.16 -10.56 9.90
N ALA A 107 -6.24 -10.41 8.94
CA ALA A 107 -5.82 -11.51 8.05
C ALA A 107 -4.32 -11.82 8.19
N SER A 108 -4.01 -13.04 8.65
CA SER A 108 -2.68 -13.64 8.62
C SER A 108 -2.24 -13.82 7.16
N VAL A 109 -1.25 -13.04 6.72
CA VAL A 109 -0.74 -13.12 5.34
C VAL A 109 0.25 -14.28 5.22
N GLN A 110 -0.23 -15.41 4.73
CA GLN A 110 0.58 -16.58 4.41
C GLN A 110 1.27 -16.39 3.05
N ILE A 111 2.60 -16.51 3.02
CA ILE A 111 3.41 -16.40 1.80
C ILE A 111 3.64 -17.82 1.27
N ARG A 112 2.87 -18.29 0.27
CA ARG A 112 3.40 -19.36 -0.59
C ARG A 112 4.46 -18.76 -1.49
N GLY A 113 5.73 -18.96 -1.12
CA GLY A 113 6.82 -18.81 -2.07
C GLY A 113 6.67 -19.87 -3.15
N SER A 114 6.90 -19.50 -4.40
CA SER A 114 7.02 -20.42 -5.52
C SER A 114 8.06 -21.49 -5.19
N GLN A 115 7.64 -22.64 -4.67
CA GLN A 115 8.37 -23.87 -4.88
C GLN A 115 8.21 -24.18 -6.36
N LYS A 116 9.33 -24.18 -7.09
CA LYS A 116 9.42 -24.87 -8.37
C LYS A 116 8.87 -26.28 -8.14
N LEU A 117 7.78 -26.60 -8.82
CA LEU A 117 7.29 -27.96 -8.94
C LEU A 117 8.31 -28.71 -9.80
N LEU A 118 9.39 -29.19 -9.18
CA LEU A 118 10.24 -30.23 -9.74
C LEU A 118 9.38 -31.49 -9.77
N LYS A 119 8.70 -31.71 -10.91
CA LYS A 119 8.25 -33.05 -11.29
C LYS A 119 9.51 -33.85 -11.61
N SER A 120 10.14 -34.44 -10.59
CA SER A 120 10.99 -35.60 -10.81
C SER A 120 10.04 -36.78 -11.07
N GLY A 121 9.96 -37.18 -12.34
CA GLY A 121 9.45 -38.50 -12.68
C GLY A 121 10.30 -39.55 -11.99
N CYS A 122 9.63 -40.50 -11.34
CA CYS A 122 10.20 -41.80 -11.09
C CYS A 122 9.20 -42.77 -11.74
N GLN A 123 9.72 -43.52 -12.71
CA GLN A 123 9.16 -44.81 -13.13
C GLN A 123 9.12 -45.76 -11.94
#